data_AF-A0A554MDF1-F1
#
_entry.id   AF-A0A554MDF1-F1
#
_cell.length_a   1.000
_cell.length_b   1.000
_cell.length_c   1.000
_cell.angle_alpha   90.00
_cell.angle_beta   90.00
_cell.angle_gamma   90.00
#
_symmetry.space_group_name_H-M   'P 1'
#
loop_
_entity.id
_entity.type
_entity.pdbx_description
1 polymer ?
#
loop_
_entity_poly.entity_id
_entity_poly.type
_entity_poly.pdbx_seq_one_letter_code
_entity_poly.pdbx_strand_id
1 'polypeptide(L)'
;MFGFIWRVAPNGKALVLKTSGRKPLEVRVLYPPPKFGIQISAKNMITNNKLTAVFNKTKGHCHFCGDSLTLKKYGVKDIDNLNGSWEADHVIQKGRGGSKDIENCLPSCVHCNRLRWHRKGNDLRDLIFLGLIVNDEIKKNTAVGNKIIELKNKRIIQNKNRRRNIK
;
A
#
# COMPACT_ATOMS: atom_id res chain seq x y z
N MET A 1 -1.60 0.30 -27.09
CA MET A 1 -1.92 0.20 -25.66
C MET A 1 -2.09 -1.28 -25.34
N PHE A 2 -1.15 -1.90 -24.62
CA PHE A 2 -1.19 -3.35 -24.36
C PHE A 2 -1.98 -3.62 -23.07
N GLY A 3 -3.08 -4.37 -23.19
CA GLY A 3 -3.83 -4.89 -22.05
C GLY A 3 -3.37 -6.30 -21.72
N PHE A 4 -3.24 -6.61 -20.43
CA PHE A 4 -3.03 -7.98 -19.95
C PHE A 4 -4.29 -8.43 -19.22
N ILE A 5 -4.89 -9.53 -19.68
CA ILE A 5 -6.01 -10.19 -19.01
C ILE A 5 -5.45 -11.48 -18.38
N TRP A 6 -5.63 -11.60 -17.07
CA TRP A 6 -5.27 -12.81 -16.34
C TRP A 6 -6.49 -13.74 -16.29
N ARG A 7 -6.32 -14.99 -16.73
CA ARG A 7 -7.30 -16.05 -16.51
C ARG A 7 -6.62 -17.26 -15.87
N VAL A 8 -7.32 -17.90 -14.96
CA VAL A 8 -6.91 -19.16 -14.33
C VAL A 8 -7.65 -20.29 -15.04
N ALA A 9 -6.93 -21.26 -15.57
CA ALA A 9 -7.53 -22.44 -16.19
C ALA A 9 -8.07 -23.40 -15.11
N PRO A 10 -9.06 -24.27 -15.43
CA PRO A 10 -9.66 -25.22 -14.47
C PRO A 10 -8.67 -26.17 -13.80
N ASN A 11 -7.47 -26.35 -14.36
CA ASN A 11 -6.39 -27.15 -13.82
C ASN A 11 -5.37 -26.36 -12.96
N GLY A 12 -5.71 -25.12 -12.57
CA GLY A 12 -4.91 -24.31 -11.64
C GLY A 12 -3.68 -23.64 -12.25
N LYS A 13 -3.45 -23.71 -13.57
CA LYS A 13 -2.36 -22.99 -14.24
C LYS A 13 -2.81 -21.56 -14.61
N ALA A 14 -1.96 -20.57 -14.32
CA ALA A 14 -2.15 -19.20 -14.76
C ALA A 14 -1.75 -19.05 -16.23
N LEU A 15 -2.63 -18.48 -17.04
CA LEU A 15 -2.36 -18.17 -18.45
C LEU A 15 -2.28 -16.65 -18.64
N VAL A 16 -1.20 -16.19 -19.26
CA VAL A 16 -1.06 -14.80 -19.72
C VAL A 16 -1.37 -14.80 -21.21
N LEU A 17 -2.48 -14.15 -21.60
CA LEU A 17 -2.80 -13.92 -23.00
C LEU A 17 -2.32 -12.51 -23.39
N LYS A 18 -1.33 -12.44 -24.28
CA LYS A 18 -1.04 -11.21 -25.04
C LYS A 18 -2.07 -11.11 -26.16
N THR A 19 -2.87 -10.05 -26.18
CA THR A 19 -3.66 -9.70 -27.37
C THR A 19 -2.97 -8.56 -28.12
N SER A 20 -2.18 -8.92 -29.13
CA SER A 20 -1.97 -8.06 -30.30
C SER A 20 -2.59 -8.78 -31.47
N GLY A 21 -3.44 -8.09 -32.24
CA GLY A 21 -4.10 -8.67 -33.40
C GLY A 21 -3.12 -9.43 -34.29
N ARG A 22 -3.53 -10.65 -34.65
CA ARG A 22 -2.93 -11.61 -35.59
C ARG A 22 -1.89 -12.60 -35.02
N LYS A 23 -2.40 -13.84 -34.87
CA LYS A 23 -1.77 -15.18 -34.78
C LYS A 23 -1.07 -15.59 -33.46
N PRO A 24 -1.36 -16.79 -32.90
CA PRO A 24 -0.69 -17.32 -31.73
C PRO A 24 0.60 -18.03 -32.13
N LEU A 25 1.73 -17.64 -31.54
CA LEU A 25 2.98 -18.39 -31.63
C LEU A 25 3.57 -18.58 -30.22
N GLU A 26 3.80 -19.87 -29.93
CA GLU A 26 4.54 -20.50 -28.83
C GLU A 26 4.04 -20.35 -27.38
N VAL A 27 3.51 -21.47 -26.87
CA VAL A 27 3.37 -21.78 -25.44
C VAL A 27 4.67 -22.44 -24.99
N ARG A 28 5.50 -21.76 -24.20
CA ARG A 28 6.60 -22.41 -23.46
C ARG A 28 6.17 -22.71 -22.03
N VAL A 29 6.23 -23.99 -21.68
CA VAL A 29 5.99 -24.50 -20.33
C VAL A 29 7.29 -24.38 -19.53
N LEU A 30 7.29 -23.58 -18.47
CA LEU A 30 8.31 -23.66 -17.42
C LEU A 30 7.72 -24.51 -16.28
N TYR A 31 8.20 -25.76 -16.12
CA TYR A 31 7.92 -26.64 -14.98
C TYR A 31 8.85 -26.31 -13.79
N PRO A 32 8.59 -26.78 -12.54
CA PRO A 32 7.38 -27.40 -11.99
C PRO A 32 6.79 -26.64 -10.76
N PRO A 33 5.55 -26.94 -10.32
CA PRO A 33 5.00 -26.42 -9.06
C PRO A 33 5.64 -27.12 -7.85
N PRO A 34 5.89 -26.44 -6.71
CA PRO A 34 6.38 -27.09 -5.50
C PRO A 34 5.33 -28.02 -4.90
N LYS A 35 5.74 -29.23 -4.50
CA LYS A 35 4.91 -30.23 -3.83
C LYS A 35 4.51 -29.73 -2.43
N PHE A 36 3.22 -29.68 -2.14
CA PHE A 36 2.69 -29.44 -0.80
C PHE A 36 2.87 -30.69 0.06
N GLY A 37 3.79 -30.63 1.03
CA GLY A 37 3.82 -31.50 2.20
C GLY A 37 3.18 -30.78 3.38
N ILE A 38 2.16 -31.38 4.00
CA ILE A 38 1.55 -30.88 5.23
C ILE A 38 2.50 -31.26 6.38
N GLN A 39 3.25 -30.30 6.86
CA GLN A 39 3.88 -30.34 8.19
C GLN A 39 3.32 -29.17 8.99
N ILE A 40 2.59 -29.48 10.06
CA ILE A 40 2.17 -28.49 11.05
C ILE A 40 3.45 -28.06 11.77
N SER A 41 4.07 -26.97 11.30
CA SER A 41 5.34 -26.45 11.80
C SER A 41 5.16 -24.99 12.23
N ALA A 42 5.43 -24.73 13.51
CA ALA A 42 5.45 -23.44 14.21
C ALA A 42 5.34 -22.19 13.31
N LYS A 43 4.10 -21.82 12.99
CA LYS A 43 3.75 -20.63 12.22
C LYS A 43 3.80 -19.40 13.12
N ASN A 44 4.97 -19.07 13.67
CA ASN A 44 5.20 -17.81 14.39
C ASN A 44 6.71 -17.55 14.55
N MET A 45 7.15 -16.38 14.05
CA MET A 45 8.28 -15.60 14.59
C MET A 45 9.65 -15.60 13.89
N ILE A 46 9.72 -15.70 12.55
CA ILE A 46 10.86 -15.12 11.79
C ILE A 46 10.34 -14.43 10.52
N THR A 47 9.68 -13.29 10.70
CA THR A 47 9.21 -12.43 9.60
C THR A 47 10.37 -11.55 9.10
N ASN A 48 11.37 -12.17 8.48
CA ASN A 48 12.44 -11.57 7.66
C ASN A 48 13.30 -10.47 8.37
N ASN A 49 14.58 -10.75 8.66
CA ASN A 49 15.52 -9.83 9.34
C ASN A 49 15.49 -8.39 8.79
N LYS A 50 15.25 -8.21 7.49
CA LYS A 50 15.12 -6.89 6.85
C LYS A 50 13.91 -6.08 7.37
N LEU A 51 12.76 -6.71 7.59
CA LEU A 51 11.55 -6.03 8.09
C LEU A 51 11.72 -5.60 9.54
N THR A 52 12.29 -6.48 10.37
CA THR A 52 12.66 -6.14 11.75
C THR A 52 13.65 -4.98 11.78
N ALA A 53 14.66 -4.98 10.90
CA ALA A 53 15.60 -3.88 10.79
C ALA A 53 14.91 -2.54 10.44
N VAL A 54 14.01 -2.54 9.45
CA VAL A 54 13.23 -1.34 9.10
C VAL A 54 12.36 -0.89 10.27
N PHE A 55 11.61 -1.81 10.91
CA PHE A 55 10.77 -1.51 12.07
C PHE A 55 11.55 -0.87 13.22
N ASN A 56 12.77 -1.37 13.47
CA ASN A 56 13.61 -0.89 14.55
C ASN A 56 14.24 0.48 14.30
N LYS A 57 14.28 0.98 13.04
CA LYS A 57 14.78 2.34 12.75
C LYS A 57 14.06 3.44 13.53
N THR A 58 12.82 3.21 13.93
CA THR A 58 11.99 4.14 14.71
C THR A 58 11.51 3.54 16.03
N LYS A 59 12.16 2.46 16.50
CA LYS A 59 11.75 1.72 17.70
C LYS A 59 10.27 1.29 17.65
N GLY A 60 9.78 0.92 16.47
CA GLY A 60 8.39 0.50 16.28
C GLY A 60 7.35 1.62 16.26
N HIS A 61 7.72 2.83 15.84
CA HIS A 61 6.78 3.93 15.66
C HIS A 61 6.68 4.34 14.18
N CYS A 62 5.52 4.87 13.77
CA CYS A 62 5.38 5.44 12.43
C CYS A 62 6.33 6.63 12.27
N HIS A 63 7.14 6.63 11.21
CA HIS A 63 8.09 7.72 10.98
C HIS A 63 7.42 9.07 10.62
N PHE A 64 6.14 9.06 10.24
CA PHE A 64 5.35 10.27 9.96
C PHE A 64 4.58 10.82 11.16
N CYS A 65 3.75 9.98 11.80
CA CYS A 65 2.84 10.43 12.87
C CYS A 65 3.33 10.08 14.27
N GLY A 66 4.32 9.19 14.41
CA GLY A 66 4.79 8.73 15.72
C GLY A 66 3.91 7.65 16.37
N ASP A 67 2.79 7.25 15.78
CA ASP A 67 1.94 6.19 16.36
C ASP A 67 2.68 4.86 16.50
N SER A 68 2.43 4.13 17.58
CA SER A 68 3.00 2.80 17.80
C SER A 68 2.54 1.79 16.75
N LEU A 69 3.49 0.97 16.30
CA LEU A 69 3.29 -0.08 15.31
C LEU A 69 3.47 -1.46 15.95
N THR A 70 2.81 -2.46 15.38
CA THR A 70 3.00 -3.86 15.79
C THR A 70 3.79 -4.59 14.71
N LEU A 71 5.00 -5.08 15.03
CA LEU A 71 5.87 -5.78 14.08
C LEU A 71 5.12 -6.87 13.28
N LYS A 72 4.31 -7.67 13.99
CA LYS A 72 3.49 -8.75 13.40
C LYS A 72 2.37 -8.27 12.47
N LYS A 73 1.98 -7.00 12.52
CA LYS A 73 0.94 -6.40 11.67
C LYS A 73 1.50 -5.76 10.38
N TYR A 74 2.69 -6.16 9.94
CA TYR A 74 3.23 -5.74 8.65
C TYR A 74 2.34 -6.23 7.49
N GLY A 75 1.97 -5.33 6.58
CA GLY A 75 1.23 -5.66 5.36
C GLY A 75 -0.20 -6.18 5.58
N VAL A 76 -0.75 -6.04 6.79
CA VAL A 76 -2.15 -6.39 7.08
C VAL A 76 -3.08 -5.48 6.27
N LYS A 77 -4.00 -6.09 5.53
CA LYS A 77 -4.95 -5.41 4.63
C LYS A 77 -6.37 -5.34 5.18
N ASP A 78 -6.60 -5.82 6.40
CA ASP A 78 -7.89 -5.70 7.06
C ASP A 78 -8.23 -4.22 7.23
N ILE A 79 -9.20 -3.75 6.45
CA ILE A 79 -9.51 -2.33 6.33
C ILE A 79 -10.25 -1.81 7.56
N ASP A 80 -10.86 -2.71 8.31
CA ASP A 80 -11.67 -2.41 9.48
C ASP A 80 -10.79 -2.39 10.76
N ASN A 81 -9.55 -2.92 10.69
CA ASN A 81 -8.60 -2.90 11.79
C ASN A 81 -7.15 -2.65 11.33
N LEU A 82 -6.84 -1.38 11.04
CA LEU A 82 -5.50 -0.94 10.64
C LEU A 82 -4.63 -0.43 11.80
N ASN A 83 -5.13 -0.48 13.04
CA ASN A 83 -4.38 0.00 14.20
C ASN A 83 -3.13 -0.84 14.43
N GLY A 84 -1.96 -0.17 14.50
CA GLY A 84 -0.65 -0.80 14.58
C GLY A 84 -0.18 -1.49 13.29
N SER A 85 -1.00 -1.48 12.22
CA SER A 85 -0.64 -2.03 10.92
C SER A 85 0.27 -1.06 10.18
N TRP A 86 1.28 -1.61 9.51
CA TRP A 86 2.33 -0.81 8.90
C TRP A 86 2.90 -1.45 7.63
N GLU A 87 3.56 -0.62 6.84
CA GLU A 87 4.23 -0.98 5.60
C GLU A 87 5.61 -0.31 5.55
N ALA A 88 6.53 -0.88 4.76
CA ALA A 88 7.81 -0.25 4.47
C ALA A 88 7.59 0.88 3.46
N ASP A 89 7.69 2.11 3.95
CA ASP A 89 7.62 3.32 3.14
C ASP A 89 8.99 3.62 2.55
N HIS A 90 9.02 3.97 1.26
CA HIS A 90 10.26 4.23 0.55
C HIS A 90 10.61 5.72 0.63
N VAL A 91 11.81 6.06 1.12
CA VAL A 91 12.31 7.43 1.16
C VAL A 91 12.40 7.97 -0.27
N ILE A 92 13.16 7.28 -1.13
CA ILE A 92 13.13 7.42 -2.58
C ILE A 92 12.05 6.47 -3.10
N GLN A 93 11.01 6.98 -3.74
CA GLN A 93 9.89 6.16 -4.20
C GLN A 93 10.29 5.17 -5.29
N LYS A 94 9.69 3.98 -5.27
CA LYS A 94 9.90 2.93 -6.28
C LYS A 94 9.68 3.41 -7.71
N GLY A 95 8.61 4.17 -7.96
CA GLY A 95 8.30 4.72 -9.29
C GLY A 95 9.33 5.73 -9.82
N ARG A 96 10.30 6.13 -8.99
CA ARG A 96 11.38 7.06 -9.31
C ARG A 96 12.76 6.43 -9.09
N GLY A 97 12.84 5.10 -9.16
CA GLY A 97 14.11 4.36 -9.06
C GLY A 97 14.54 3.97 -7.65
N GLY A 98 13.72 4.22 -6.63
CA GLY A 98 14.05 3.81 -5.26
C GLY A 98 14.04 2.30 -5.05
N SER A 99 15.05 1.78 -4.35
CA SER A 99 15.16 0.35 -4.04
C SER A 99 14.32 -0.04 -2.83
N LYS A 100 14.04 -1.34 -2.66
CA LYS A 100 13.35 -1.89 -1.48
C LYS A 100 14.34 -2.30 -0.37
N ASP A 101 15.54 -1.72 -0.39
CA ASP A 101 16.56 -2.04 0.60
C ASP A 101 16.29 -1.35 1.91
N ILE A 102 16.86 -1.90 3.00
CA ILE A 102 16.68 -1.41 4.35
C ILE A 102 17.00 0.09 4.41
N GLU A 103 18.07 0.54 3.74
CA GLU A 103 18.51 1.94 3.75
C GLU A 103 17.51 2.92 3.15
N ASN A 104 16.72 2.48 2.16
CA ASN A 104 15.71 3.32 1.54
C ASN A 104 14.33 3.16 2.18
N CYS A 105 14.18 2.34 3.22
CA CYS A 105 12.88 2.04 3.83
C CYS A 105 12.79 2.55 5.27
N LEU A 106 11.63 3.13 5.60
CA LEU A 106 11.22 3.48 6.95
C LEU A 106 9.85 2.89 7.26
N PRO A 107 9.54 2.57 8.53
CA PRO A 107 8.25 2.02 8.89
C PRO A 107 7.19 3.14 8.95
N SER A 108 6.09 2.97 8.22
CA SER A 108 4.96 3.91 8.26
C SER A 108 3.68 3.15 8.56
N CYS A 109 2.81 3.73 9.41
CA CYS A 109 1.45 3.24 9.53
C CYS A 109 0.76 3.31 8.16
N VAL A 110 -0.22 2.43 7.96
CA VAL A 110 -0.94 2.32 6.69
C VAL A 110 -1.67 3.62 6.32
N HIS A 111 -2.12 4.41 7.31
CA HIS A 111 -2.79 5.69 7.09
C HIS A 111 -1.85 6.73 6.48
N CYS A 112 -0.71 7.00 7.13
CA CYS A 112 0.28 7.96 6.66
C CYS A 112 0.89 7.56 5.31
N ASN A 113 1.22 6.27 5.14
CA ASN A 113 1.80 5.78 3.88
C ASN A 113 0.88 6.05 2.68
N ARG A 114 -0.42 5.80 2.86
CA ARG A 114 -1.44 6.05 1.84
C ARG A 114 -1.71 7.53 1.58
N LEU A 115 -1.56 8.40 2.59
CA LEU A 115 -1.71 9.85 2.44
C LEU A 115 -0.52 10.49 1.73
N ARG A 116 0.71 10.04 2.01
CA ARG A 116 1.92 10.54 1.35
C ARG A 116 1.98 10.19 -0.14
N TRP A 117 1.67 8.94 -0.48
CA TRP A 117 1.75 8.43 -1.86
C TRP A 117 3.14 8.70 -2.51
N HIS A 118 3.17 9.45 -3.62
CA HIS A 118 4.37 9.78 -4.38
C HIS A 118 4.84 11.23 -4.15
N ARG A 119 4.36 11.88 -3.09
CA ARG A 119 4.74 13.27 -2.77
C ARG A 119 6.08 13.33 -2.05
N LYS A 120 6.89 14.33 -2.39
CA LYS A 120 8.18 14.66 -1.76
C LYS A 120 8.50 16.14 -2.01
N GLY A 121 9.47 16.68 -1.29
CA GLY A 121 9.90 18.07 -1.50
C GLY A 121 8.74 19.06 -1.35
N ASN A 122 8.61 19.99 -2.29
CA ASN A 122 7.58 21.03 -2.24
C ASN A 122 6.16 20.46 -2.33
N ASP A 123 5.88 19.44 -3.15
CA ASP A 123 4.55 18.81 -3.22
C ASP A 123 4.04 18.30 -1.86
N LEU A 124 4.96 17.83 -1.00
CA LEU A 124 4.61 17.37 0.34
C LEU A 124 4.44 18.56 1.30
N ARG A 125 5.34 19.56 1.22
CA ARG A 125 5.28 20.77 2.05
C ARG A 125 4.00 21.56 1.76
N ASP A 126 3.64 21.73 0.50
CA ASP A 126 2.43 22.42 0.07
C ASP A 126 1.18 21.68 0.56
N LEU A 127 1.18 20.34 0.46
CA LEU A 127 0.07 19.54 1.01
C LEU A 127 -0.10 19.76 2.51
N ILE A 128 1.01 19.76 3.28
CA ILE A 128 0.97 19.99 4.73
C ILE A 128 0.50 21.42 5.03
N PHE A 129 1.05 22.41 4.32
CA PHE A 129 0.71 23.82 4.51
C PHE A 129 -0.77 24.10 4.20
N LEU A 130 -1.28 23.59 3.07
CA LEU A 130 -2.70 23.62 2.75
C LEU A 130 -3.52 22.91 3.82
N GLY A 131 -3.04 21.78 4.34
CA GLY A 131 -3.68 21.06 5.44
C GLY A 131 -3.85 21.91 6.70
N LEU A 132 -2.86 22.75 7.04
CA LEU A 132 -2.93 23.68 8.18
C LEU A 132 -4.02 24.74 7.95
N ILE A 133 -4.00 25.40 6.79
CA ILE A 133 -5.00 26.42 6.42
C ILE A 133 -6.41 25.82 6.46
N VAL A 134 -6.60 24.68 5.81
CA VAL A 134 -7.89 23.99 5.75
C VAL A 134 -8.39 23.61 7.15
N ASN A 135 -7.50 23.16 8.03
CA ASN A 135 -7.85 22.81 9.40
C ASN A 135 -8.34 24.04 10.19
N ASP A 136 -7.71 25.20 10.00
CA ASP A 136 -8.12 26.44 10.63
C ASP A 136 -9.48 26.92 10.10
N GLU A 137 -9.70 26.85 8.78
CA GLU A 137 -11.00 27.18 8.16
C GLU A 137 -12.13 26.28 8.68
N ILE A 138 -11.86 24.99 8.85
CA ILE A 138 -12.82 24.02 9.43
C ILE A 138 -13.12 24.38 10.88
N LYS A 139 -12.11 24.62 11.71
CA LYS A 139 -12.30 24.95 13.14
C LYS A 139 -13.11 26.24 13.34
N LYS A 140 -12.93 27.21 12.44
CA LYS A 140 -13.65 28.48 12.44
C LYS A 140 -15.06 28.38 11.83
N ASN A 141 -15.46 27.22 11.30
CA ASN A 141 -16.74 27.00 10.63
C ASN A 141 -17.02 27.98 9.48
N THR A 142 -15.98 28.38 8.74
CA THR A 142 -16.16 29.29 7.60
C THR A 142 -16.93 28.62 6.47
N ALA A 143 -17.44 29.41 5.51
CA ALA A 143 -18.07 28.87 4.30
C ALA A 143 -17.13 27.91 3.54
N VAL A 144 -15.84 28.25 3.47
CA VAL A 144 -14.80 27.41 2.84
C VAL A 144 -14.58 26.14 3.65
N GLY A 145 -14.43 26.23 4.98
CA GLY A 145 -14.27 25.08 5.86
C GLY A 145 -15.42 24.08 5.72
N ASN A 146 -16.66 24.57 5.75
CA ASN A 146 -17.86 23.75 5.58
C ASN A 146 -17.88 23.06 4.20
N LYS A 147 -17.52 23.78 3.13
CA LYS A 147 -17.44 23.19 1.79
C LYS A 147 -16.38 22.10 1.69
N ILE A 148 -15.25 22.26 2.37
CA ILE A 148 -14.19 21.25 2.41
C ILE A 148 -14.65 19.99 3.16
N ILE A 149 -15.40 20.13 4.25
CA ILE A 149 -15.99 18.98 4.96
C ILE A 149 -16.91 18.19 4.02
N GLU A 150 -17.76 18.87 3.26
CA GLU A 150 -18.62 18.22 2.26
C GLU A 150 -17.78 17.44 1.22
N LEU A 151 -16.74 18.06 0.68
CA LEU A 151 -15.81 17.42 -0.27
C LEU A 151 -15.11 16.19 0.34
N LYS A 152 -14.65 16.31 1.59
CA LYS A 152 -14.03 15.21 2.34
C LYS A 152 -15.01 14.03 2.49
N ASN A 153 -16.25 14.29 2.90
CA ASN A 153 -17.28 13.27 3.06
C ASN A 153 -17.62 12.59 1.73
N LYS A 154 -17.78 13.37 0.66
CA LYS A 154 -17.98 12.85 -0.69
C LYS A 154 -16.84 11.91 -1.11
N ARG A 155 -15.58 12.30 -0.84
CA ARG A 155 -14.40 11.49 -1.15
C ARG A 155 -14.34 10.19 -0.35
N ILE A 156 -14.71 10.22 0.94
CA ILE A 156 -14.77 9.02 1.79
C ILE A 156 -15.77 8.02 1.22
N ILE A 157 -16.97 8.49 0.85
CA ILE A 157 -18.04 7.65 0.26
C ILE A 157 -17.57 7.05 -1.06
N GLN A 158 -17.00 7.85 -1.97
CA GLN A 158 -16.46 7.37 -3.25
C GLN A 158 -15.39 6.28 -3.04
N ASN A 159 -14.47 6.49 -2.09
CA ASN A 159 -13.44 5.51 -1.78
C ASN A 159 -14.01 4.21 -1.23
N LYS A 160 -15.05 4.28 -0.39
CA LYS A 160 -15.75 3.11 0.15
C LYS A 160 -16.45 2.32 -0.96
N ASN A 161 -17.15 3.00 -1.86
CA ASN A 161 -17.82 2.37 -3.01
C ASN A 161 -16.82 1.69 -3.94
N ARG A 162 -15.71 2.38 -4.28
CA ARG A 162 -14.64 1.79 -5.09
C ARG A 162 -14.07 0.52 -4.47
N ARG A 163 -13.93 0.46 -3.15
CA ARG A 163 -13.41 -0.73 -2.43
C ARG A 163 -14.42 -1.88 -2.39
N ARG A 164 -15.72 -1.58 -2.29
CA ARG A 164 -16.80 -2.58 -2.32
C ARG A 164 -16.91 -3.25 -3.70
N ASN A 165 -16.75 -2.48 -4.77
CA ASN A 165 -16.85 -2.99 -6.15
C ASN A 165 -15.62 -3.79 -6.63
N ILE A 166 -14.61 -3.98 -5.77
CA ILE A 166 -13.41 -4.80 -6.07
C ILE A 166 -13.51 -6.20 -5.43
N LYS A 167 -14.53 -6.45 -4.59
CA LYS A 167 -14.80 -7.78 -4.02
C LYS A 167 -15.55 -8.67 -5.00
#